data_AF-A0A6G3UVV7-F1
#
_entry.id   AF-A0A6G3UVV7-F1
#
_cell.length_a   1.000
_cell.length_b   1.000
_cell.length_c   1.000
_cell.angle_alpha   90.00
_cell.angle_beta   90.00
_cell.angle_gamma   90.00
#
_symmetry.space_group_name_H-M   'P 1'
#
loop_
_entity.id
_entity.type
_entity.pdbx_description
1 polymer ?
#
loop_
_entity_poly.entity_id
_entity_poly.type
_entity_poly.pdbx_seq_one_letter_code
_entity_poly.pdbx_strand_id
1 'polypeptide(L)'
;PATRPAAQAPATRPVPAASAVVPYAASRRHLVPQGSFDFFGTQKAAPAAIERAAIESVQNEDLADVVGEEALAAHRSDASEERAVGKVIDLTAHDETEQLDVAELRSAIS
;
A
#
# COMPACT_ATOMS: atom_id res chain seq x y z
N PRO A 1 -25.20 -74.11 31.67
CA PRO A 1 -25.39 -73.55 30.31
C PRO A 1 -26.01 -72.15 30.45
N ALA A 2 -25.24 -71.09 30.16
CA ALA A 2 -25.70 -69.71 30.29
C ALA A 2 -26.13 -69.17 28.92
N THR A 3 -27.40 -68.78 28.81
CA THR A 3 -28.01 -68.18 27.62
C THR A 3 -27.51 -66.74 27.47
N ARG A 4 -26.87 -66.45 26.33
CA ARG A 4 -26.36 -65.13 25.98
C ARG A 4 -27.51 -64.23 25.50
N PRO A 5 -27.65 -62.99 25.98
CA PRO A 5 -28.72 -62.11 25.50
C PRO A 5 -28.47 -61.69 24.05
N ALA A 6 -29.53 -61.68 23.24
CA ALA A 6 -29.50 -61.26 21.84
C ALA A 6 -29.24 -59.74 21.75
N ALA A 7 -28.31 -59.34 20.89
CA ALA A 7 -27.95 -57.94 20.68
C ALA A 7 -29.12 -57.19 20.02
N GLN A 8 -29.50 -56.06 20.61
CA GLN A 8 -30.53 -55.16 20.09
C GLN A 8 -30.03 -54.44 18.81
N ALA A 9 -30.88 -54.39 17.78
CA ALA A 9 -30.59 -53.68 16.54
C ALA A 9 -30.53 -52.15 16.78
N PRO A 10 -29.62 -51.42 16.11
CA PRO A 10 -29.46 -50.00 16.32
C PRO A 10 -30.68 -49.21 15.81
N ALA A 11 -31.07 -48.18 16.58
CA ALA A 11 -32.18 -47.30 16.24
C ALA A 11 -31.91 -46.48 14.96
N THR A 12 -32.92 -46.31 14.11
CA THR A 12 -32.85 -45.46 12.93
C THR A 12 -32.88 -43.99 13.33
N ARG A 13 -31.95 -43.18 12.79
CA ARG A 13 -31.87 -41.75 13.06
C ARG A 13 -32.59 -40.98 11.93
N PRO A 14 -33.43 -39.97 12.23
CA PRO A 14 -34.07 -39.17 11.20
C PRO A 14 -33.01 -38.35 10.44
N VAL A 15 -33.07 -38.40 9.12
CA VAL A 15 -32.22 -37.62 8.22
C VAL A 15 -32.97 -36.33 7.85
N PRO A 16 -32.32 -35.15 7.92
CA PRO A 16 -32.97 -33.90 7.52
C PRO A 16 -33.29 -33.87 6.03
N ALA A 17 -34.40 -33.23 5.66
CA ALA A 17 -34.81 -33.05 4.28
C ALA A 17 -33.81 -32.14 3.52
N ALA A 18 -33.46 -32.53 2.30
CA ALA A 18 -32.54 -31.77 1.46
C ALA A 18 -33.18 -30.45 0.98
N SER A 19 -32.41 -29.35 1.03
CA SER A 19 -32.83 -28.05 0.48
C SER A 19 -32.55 -27.98 -1.01
N ALA A 20 -33.51 -27.50 -1.80
CA ALA A 20 -33.31 -27.24 -3.22
C ALA A 20 -32.46 -25.98 -3.45
N VAL A 21 -31.61 -25.99 -4.48
CA VAL A 21 -30.81 -24.84 -4.91
C VAL A 21 -31.57 -24.08 -5.98
N VAL A 22 -31.65 -22.75 -5.84
CA VAL A 22 -32.26 -21.86 -6.83
C VAL A 22 -31.35 -21.77 -8.07
N PRO A 23 -31.86 -21.99 -9.30
CA PRO A 23 -31.09 -21.77 -10.52
C PRO A 23 -30.69 -20.30 -10.62
N TYR A 24 -29.44 -20.03 -10.99
CA TYR A 24 -28.97 -18.67 -11.23
C TYR A 24 -29.81 -18.03 -12.34
N ALA A 25 -30.58 -17.00 -12.00
CA ALA A 25 -31.28 -16.21 -13.00
C ALA A 25 -30.24 -15.55 -13.90
N ALA A 26 -30.40 -15.65 -15.22
CA ALA A 26 -29.47 -15.04 -16.17
C ALA A 26 -29.34 -13.54 -15.86
N SER A 27 -28.11 -13.08 -15.62
CA SER A 27 -27.82 -11.68 -15.36
C SER A 27 -28.41 -10.83 -16.48
N ARG A 28 -29.36 -9.97 -16.13
CA ARG A 28 -29.93 -9.02 -17.08
C ARG A 28 -28.79 -8.10 -17.49
N ARG A 29 -28.39 -8.11 -18.77
CA ARG A 29 -27.35 -7.20 -19.27
C ARG A 29 -27.77 -5.78 -18.90
N HIS A 30 -27.00 -5.12 -18.04
CA HIS A 30 -27.20 -3.72 -17.77
C HIS A 30 -27.16 -2.98 -19.11
N LEU A 31 -28.16 -2.14 -19.38
CA LEU A 31 -28.07 -1.20 -20.50
C LEU A 31 -26.74 -0.46 -20.35
N VAL A 32 -25.93 -0.49 -21.41
CA VAL A 32 -24.71 0.33 -21.49
C VAL A 32 -25.14 1.75 -21.13
N PRO A 33 -24.54 2.39 -20.11
CA PRO A 33 -24.92 3.74 -19.75
C PRO A 33 -24.72 4.63 -20.97
N GLN A 34 -25.80 5.28 -21.43
CA GLN A 34 -25.82 6.34 -22.44
C GLN A 34 -25.19 7.61 -21.86
N GLY A 35 -23.95 7.51 -21.38
CA GLY A 35 -23.23 8.61 -20.75
C GLY A 35 -21.78 8.58 -21.18
N SER A 36 -21.42 9.42 -22.16
CA SER A 36 -20.03 9.72 -22.48
C SER A 36 -19.50 10.70 -21.41
N PHE A 37 -19.05 10.18 -20.28
CA PHE A 37 -18.26 10.95 -19.34
C PHE A 37 -16.83 11.03 -19.88
N ASP A 38 -16.49 12.18 -20.47
CA ASP A 38 -15.13 12.47 -20.90
C ASP A 38 -14.43 13.27 -19.81
N PHE A 39 -13.45 12.65 -19.15
CA PHE A 39 -12.79 13.22 -17.98
C PHE A 39 -11.80 14.36 -18.32
N PHE A 40 -11.33 14.46 -19.57
CA PHE A 40 -10.36 15.47 -20.01
C PHE A 40 -10.80 16.34 -21.20
N GLY A 41 -12.01 16.12 -21.72
CA GLY A 41 -12.58 16.91 -22.82
C GLY A 41 -12.11 16.45 -24.20
N THR A 42 -13.02 16.45 -25.16
CA THR A 42 -12.85 15.96 -26.54
C THR A 42 -11.89 16.80 -27.41
N GLN A 43 -11.00 17.58 -26.81
CA GLN A 43 -10.17 18.58 -27.49
C GLN A 43 -8.87 18.04 -28.08
N LYS A 44 -8.65 16.72 -28.17
CA LYS A 44 -7.45 16.18 -28.80
C LYS A 44 -7.67 15.86 -30.28
N ALA A 45 -7.93 16.90 -31.05
CA ALA A 45 -7.74 16.91 -32.50
C ALA A 45 -6.54 17.80 -32.85
N ALA A 46 -5.46 17.75 -32.07
CA ALA A 46 -4.16 18.09 -32.63
C ALA A 46 -3.86 17.06 -33.73
N PRO A 47 -3.26 17.46 -34.87
CA PRO A 47 -3.00 16.52 -35.95
C PRO A 47 -2.18 15.36 -35.40
N ALA A 48 -2.72 14.15 -35.46
CA ALA A 48 -2.11 12.93 -34.91
C ALA A 48 -0.65 12.74 -35.33
N ALA A 49 -0.23 13.36 -36.44
CA ALA A 49 1.15 13.43 -36.90
C ALA A 49 2.08 14.21 -35.96
N ILE A 50 1.67 15.34 -35.37
CA ILE A 50 2.51 16.12 -34.44
C ILE A 50 2.67 15.37 -33.13
N GLU A 51 1.59 14.75 -32.63
CA GLU A 51 1.65 13.92 -31.43
C GLU A 51 2.54 12.69 -31.65
N ARG A 52 2.42 12.04 -32.82
CA ARG A 52 3.27 10.90 -33.17
C ARG A 52 4.73 11.28 -33.32
N ALA A 53 5.02 12.43 -33.93
CA ALA A 53 6.38 12.95 -34.04
C ALA A 53 6.99 13.31 -32.68
N ALA A 54 6.20 13.89 -31.77
CA ALA A 54 6.63 14.18 -30.40
C ALA A 54 6.88 12.89 -29.58
N ILE A 55 6.06 11.85 -29.79
CA ILE A 55 6.26 10.55 -29.14
C ILE A 55 7.50 9.85 -29.73
N GLU A 56 7.70 9.90 -31.04
CA GLU A 56 8.86 9.30 -31.72
C GLU A 56 10.16 10.03 -31.38
N SER A 57 10.14 11.36 -31.21
CA SER A 57 11.32 12.10 -30.76
C SER A 57 11.75 11.72 -29.35
N VAL A 58 10.80 11.47 -28.44
CA VAL A 58 11.10 11.01 -27.08
C VAL A 58 11.58 9.56 -27.07
N GLN A 59 11.14 8.74 -28.02
CA GLN A 59 11.60 7.34 -28.15
C GLN A 59 13.05 7.20 -28.61
N ASN A 60 13.57 8.17 -29.36
CA ASN A 60 14.95 8.18 -29.83
C ASN A 60 15.93 8.79 -28.83
N GLU A 61 15.43 9.37 -27.73
CA GLU A 61 16.24 9.95 -26.67
C GLU A 61 16.61 8.85 -25.65
N ASP A 62 17.90 8.73 -25.33
CA ASP A 62 18.37 7.75 -24.35
C ASP A 62 18.13 8.26 -22.93
N LEU A 63 16.97 7.93 -22.38
CA LEU A 63 16.56 8.33 -21.03
C LEU A 63 17.41 7.67 -19.92
N ALA A 64 18.29 6.72 -20.25
CA ALA A 64 19.14 6.06 -19.25
C ALA A 64 20.22 6.99 -18.69
N ASP A 65 20.66 7.99 -19.46
CA ASP A 65 21.70 8.95 -19.06
C ASP A 65 21.13 10.20 -18.34
N VAL A 66 19.81 10.36 -18.32
CA VAL A 66 19.14 11.49 -17.66
C VAL A 66 19.05 11.22 -16.16
N VAL A 67 20.02 11.76 -15.41
CA VAL A 67 19.94 11.82 -13.94
C VAL A 67 18.83 12.80 -13.56
N GLY A 68 17.78 12.31 -12.88
CA GLY A 68 16.70 13.15 -12.36
C GLY A 68 17.17 14.17 -11.33
N GLU A 69 16.46 15.30 -11.20
CA GLU A 69 16.79 16.37 -10.25
C GLU A 69 16.91 15.86 -8.79
N GLU A 70 16.11 14.85 -8.42
CA GLU A 70 16.17 14.16 -7.13
C GLU A 70 17.54 13.50 -6.87
N ALA A 71 18.07 12.77 -7.86
CA ALA A 71 19.37 12.12 -7.76
C ALA A 71 20.50 13.15 -7.71
N LEU A 72 20.38 14.27 -8.45
CA LEU A 72 21.35 15.37 -8.36
C LEU A 72 21.31 16.07 -6.99
N ALA A 73 20.12 16.24 -6.41
CA ALA A 73 19.95 16.81 -5.07
C ALA A 73 20.57 15.91 -3.98
N ALA A 74 20.34 14.59 -4.05
CA ALA A 74 20.93 13.62 -3.12
C ALA A 74 22.47 13.63 -3.14
N HIS A 75 23.09 13.69 -4.32
CA HIS A 75 24.54 13.80 -4.43
C HIS A 75 25.09 15.14 -3.92
N ARG A 76 24.32 16.24 -4.02
CA ARG A 76 24.72 17.53 -3.46
C ARG A 76 24.66 17.56 -1.93
N SER A 77 23.72 16.85 -1.32
CA SER A 77 23.68 16.68 0.14
C SER A 77 24.79 15.75 0.63
N ASP A 78 25.05 14.64 -0.06
CA ASP A 78 26.11 13.69 0.31
C ASP A 78 27.51 14.34 0.23
N ALA A 79 27.76 15.18 -0.78
CA ALA A 79 28.99 15.96 -0.87
C ALA A 79 29.20 16.94 0.31
N SER A 80 28.15 17.25 1.07
CA SER A 80 28.23 18.05 2.30
C SER A 80 28.49 17.20 3.55
N GLU A 81 28.05 15.94 3.55
CA GLU A 81 28.24 14.95 4.63
C GLU A 81 29.61 14.26 4.57
N GLU A 82 30.27 14.21 3.42
CA GLU A 82 31.66 13.72 3.31
C GLU A 82 32.65 14.51 4.20
N ARG A 83 32.33 15.77 4.55
CA ARG A 83 33.12 16.54 5.54
C ARG A 83 32.96 16.03 6.98
N ALA A 84 31.96 15.21 7.27
CA ALA A 84 31.69 14.68 8.60
C ALA A 84 32.38 13.32 8.86
N VAL A 85 32.89 12.65 7.83
CA VAL A 85 33.66 11.41 8.00
C VAL A 85 34.98 11.75 8.69
N GLY A 86 35.12 11.32 9.96
CA GLY A 86 36.29 11.61 10.79
C GLY A 86 36.10 12.73 11.82
N LYS A 87 34.90 13.33 11.91
CA LYS A 87 34.59 14.28 12.99
C LYS A 87 34.23 13.53 14.26
N VAL A 88 35.20 13.39 15.16
CA VAL A 88 34.98 12.85 16.51
C VAL A 88 34.20 13.89 17.32
N ILE A 89 32.98 13.55 17.72
CA ILE A 89 32.17 14.37 18.62
C ILE A 89 32.72 14.17 20.04
N ASP A 90 33.04 15.26 20.72
CA ASP A 90 33.45 15.21 22.13
C ASP A 90 32.23 14.93 23.02
N LEU A 91 32.10 13.67 23.44
CA LEU A 91 31.04 13.23 24.36
C LEU A 91 31.36 13.56 25.83
N THR A 92 32.62 13.94 26.13
CA THR A 92 33.05 14.33 27.49
C THR A 92 32.40 15.64 27.94
N ALA A 93 31.94 16.47 27.00
CA ALA A 93 31.18 17.67 27.31
C ALA A 93 29.75 17.36 27.83
N HIS A 94 29.30 16.11 27.70
CA HIS A 94 27.97 15.66 28.15
C HIS A 94 28.10 14.58 29.24
N ASP A 95 29.16 14.64 30.04
CA ASP A 95 29.33 13.85 31.25
C ASP A 95 28.34 14.38 32.32
N GLU A 96 27.08 13.95 32.18
CA GLU A 96 26.15 13.66 33.27
C GLU A 96 25.87 14.76 34.33
N THR A 97 24.58 15.09 34.49
CA THR A 97 23.95 15.78 35.64
C THR A 97 23.72 17.30 35.57
N GLU A 98 22.92 17.78 34.61
CA GLU A 98 22.06 18.92 34.94
C GLU A 98 21.11 18.50 36.08
N GLN A 99 21.33 19.03 37.29
CA GLN A 99 20.49 18.73 38.43
C GLN A 99 19.12 19.42 38.24
N LEU A 100 18.08 18.63 38.06
CA LEU A 100 16.70 19.13 38.00
C LEU A 100 16.30 19.69 39.37
N ASP A 101 15.82 20.94 39.43
CA ASP A 101 15.28 21.52 40.65
C ASP A 101 13.92 20.91 41.00
N VAL A 102 13.96 19.86 41.83
CA VAL A 102 12.76 19.15 42.29
C VAL A 102 11.83 19.98 43.17
N ALA A 103 12.30 21.10 43.74
CA ALA A 103 11.46 21.96 44.56
C ALA A 103 10.48 22.75 43.69
N GLU A 104 10.96 23.31 42.57
CA GLU A 104 10.12 24.02 41.59
C GLU A 104 9.03 23.10 41.04
N LEU A 105 9.40 21.90 40.58
CA LEU A 105 8.49 20.87 40.07
C LEU A 105 7.37 20.51 41.06
N ARG A 106 7.65 20.48 42.36
CA ARG A 106 6.65 20.17 43.39
C ARG A 106 5.68 21.32 43.63
N SER A 107 6.14 22.57 43.49
CA SER A 107 5.29 23.75 43.67
C SER A 107 4.28 23.93 42.52
N ALA A 108 4.67 23.56 41.30
CA ALA A 108 3.83 23.68 40.10
C ALA A 108 2.64 22.70 40.06
N ILE A 109 2.66 21.64 40.87
CA ILE A 109 1.60 20.61 40.93
C ILE A 109 0.52 20.96 41.97
N SER A 110 0.80 21.88 42.89
CA SER A 110 -0.14 22.30 43.95
C SER A 110 -1.10 23.39 43.48
#